data_AF-A0A257JDL3-F1
#
_entry.id   AF-A0A257JDL3-F1
#
_cell.length_a   1.000
_cell.length_b   1.000
_cell.length_c   1.000
_cell.angle_alpha   90.00
_cell.angle_beta   90.00
_cell.angle_gamma   90.00
#
_symmetry.space_group_name_H-M   'P 1'
#
loop_
_entity.id
_entity.type
_entity.pdbx_description
1 polymer ?
#
loop_
_entity_poly.entity_id
_entity_poly.type
_entity_poly.pdbx_seq_one_letter_code
_entity_poly.pdbx_strand_id
1 'polypeptide(L)'
;DRLRFDIAGTMQEGRITSLRKVDWGSMRVNFFVMFPRARMDGLPITYISAFRAPAGQPQFDRDLVRQFPNLTSVDLSASLAQVQAVLDQVVRAVEFLFGFTLAAGLVVLFAAVSATRENRAREYAVMRAVGASSALLRAVQRAELLGVGALAGLLAAVAAVVLGGLLARQVFEFAWAPSPWVPLGGTLAGALLAWGAGWWG
;
A
#
# COMPACT_ATOMS: atom_id res chain seq x y z
N ASP A 1 -34.09 17.32 -22.20
CA ASP A 1 -32.73 16.73 -22.20
C ASP A 1 -32.33 16.20 -23.57
N ARG A 2 -31.67 17.06 -24.35
CA ARG A 2 -30.98 16.70 -25.59
C ARG A 2 -29.62 17.38 -25.56
N LEU A 3 -28.60 16.70 -26.07
CA LEU A 3 -27.26 17.24 -26.23
C LEU A 3 -26.91 17.22 -27.70
N ARG A 4 -26.20 18.26 -28.14
CA ARG A 4 -25.67 18.38 -29.49
C ARG A 4 -24.17 18.17 -29.43
N PHE A 5 -23.67 17.32 -30.32
CA PHE A 5 -22.26 16.97 -30.43
C PHE A 5 -21.77 17.33 -31.82
N ASP A 6 -20.57 17.88 -31.89
CA ASP A 6 -19.85 18.03 -33.15
C ASP A 6 -19.04 16.76 -33.40
N ILE A 7 -19.33 16.06 -34.50
CA ILE A 7 -18.57 14.90 -34.96
C ILE A 7 -17.88 15.29 -36.27
N ALA A 8 -16.62 15.69 -36.15
CA ALA A 8 -15.77 16.08 -37.28
C ALA A 8 -16.42 17.13 -38.21
N GLY A 9 -17.05 18.16 -37.63
CA GLY A 9 -17.75 19.25 -38.32
C GLY A 9 -19.23 18.97 -38.58
N THR A 10 -19.72 17.76 -38.30
CA THR A 10 -21.13 17.41 -38.46
C THR A 10 -21.85 17.46 -37.12
N MET A 11 -22.80 18.39 -36.98
CA MET A 11 -23.59 18.52 -35.76
C MET A 11 -24.65 17.43 -35.67
N GLN A 12 -24.61 16.66 -34.57
CA GLN A 12 -25.56 15.59 -34.28
C GLN A 12 -26.24 15.82 -32.93
N GLU A 13 -27.57 15.76 -32.92
CA GLU A 13 -28.37 15.96 -31.71
C GLU A 13 -28.97 14.63 -31.23
N GLY A 14 -28.76 14.31 -29.96
CA GLY A 14 -29.24 13.08 -29.33
C GLY A 14 -29.96 13.33 -28.02
N ARG A 15 -30.90 12.45 -27.67
CA ARG A 15 -31.52 12.41 -26.33
C ARG A 15 -30.63 11.60 -25.38
N ILE A 16 -30.47 12.08 -24.15
CA ILE A 16 -29.77 11.33 -23.09
C ILE A 16 -30.69 10.18 -22.64
N THR A 17 -30.22 8.93 -22.74
CA THR A 17 -30.98 7.74 -22.34
C THR A 17 -30.48 7.15 -21.02
N SER A 18 -29.17 7.14 -20.81
CA SER A 18 -28.52 6.62 -19.60
C SER A 18 -27.24 7.38 -19.31
N LEU A 19 -26.92 7.51 -18.02
CA LEU A 19 -25.62 7.98 -17.57
C LEU A 19 -24.83 6.78 -17.03
N ARG A 20 -23.53 6.73 -17.31
CA ARG A 20 -22.62 5.73 -16.73
C ARG A 20 -21.46 6.41 -16.02
N LYS A 21 -20.99 5.79 -14.94
CA LYS A 21 -19.69 6.12 -14.36
C LYS A 21 -18.60 5.43 -15.19
N VAL A 22 -17.56 6.15 -15.55
CA VAL A 22 -16.41 5.63 -16.29
C VAL A 22 -15.20 5.69 -15.39
N ASP A 23 -14.51 4.55 -15.26
CA ASP A 23 -13.22 4.47 -14.56
C ASP A 23 -12.06 4.71 -15.54
N TRP A 24 -11.55 5.93 -15.51
CA TRP A 24 -10.42 6.38 -16.31
C TRP A 24 -9.07 5.84 -15.78
N GLY A 25 -9.03 5.30 -14.57
CA GLY A 25 -7.86 4.65 -13.99
C GLY A 25 -7.52 3.30 -14.65
N SER A 26 -8.50 2.64 -15.26
CA SER A 26 -8.32 1.33 -15.92
C SER A 26 -7.40 1.34 -17.15
N MET A 27 -7.05 2.52 -17.68
CA MET A 27 -6.29 2.71 -18.92
C MET A 27 -6.87 2.01 -20.15
N ARG A 28 -8.13 1.54 -20.05
CA ARG A 28 -8.88 1.03 -21.19
C ARG A 28 -9.41 2.21 -21.99
N VAL A 29 -9.49 2.02 -23.30
CA VAL A 29 -10.13 3.00 -24.18
C VAL A 29 -11.58 3.17 -23.75
N ASN A 30 -11.94 4.39 -23.40
CA ASN A 30 -13.28 4.76 -22.96
C ASN A 30 -13.78 5.97 -23.75
N PHE A 31 -15.09 6.06 -23.93
CA PHE A 31 -15.76 7.15 -24.62
C PHE A 31 -16.73 7.87 -23.69
N PHE A 32 -16.75 9.20 -23.76
CA PHE A 32 -17.66 10.06 -22.99
C PHE A 32 -19.12 9.85 -23.38
N VAL A 33 -19.38 9.60 -24.67
CA VAL A 33 -20.70 9.38 -25.24
C VAL A 33 -20.66 8.15 -26.11
N MET A 34 -21.67 7.30 -25.99
CA MET A 34 -21.84 6.11 -26.81
C MET A 34 -23.20 6.18 -27.49
N PHE A 35 -23.23 5.91 -28.79
CA PHE A 35 -24.46 5.78 -29.54
C PHE A 35 -24.80 4.30 -29.70
N PRO A 36 -26.09 3.92 -29.62
CA PRO A 36 -26.52 2.52 -29.73
C PRO A 36 -26.41 1.94 -31.16
N ARG A 37 -26.04 2.76 -32.16
CA ARG A 37 -25.97 2.33 -33.56
C ARG A 37 -24.58 1.77 -33.87
N ALA A 38 -24.54 0.58 -34.46
CA ALA A 38 -23.29 -0.08 -34.89
C ALA A 38 -22.63 0.60 -36.10
N ARG A 39 -23.36 1.40 -36.88
CA ARG A 39 -22.84 2.15 -38.03
C ARG A 39 -23.53 3.52 -38.13
N MET A 40 -22.73 4.55 -38.35
CA MET A 40 -23.18 5.91 -38.62
C MET A 40 -22.73 6.30 -40.02
N ASP A 41 -23.58 6.00 -41.01
CA ASP A 41 -23.26 6.23 -42.41
C ASP A 41 -23.02 7.73 -42.67
N GLY A 42 -21.94 8.04 -43.39
CA GLY A 42 -21.55 9.41 -43.74
C GLY A 42 -20.71 10.16 -42.69
N LEU A 43 -20.41 9.55 -41.54
CA LEU A 43 -19.47 10.12 -40.56
C LEU A 43 -18.07 9.49 -40.68
N PRO A 44 -16.99 10.26 -40.48
CA PRO A 44 -15.65 9.71 -40.43
C PRO A 44 -15.47 8.79 -39.21
N ILE A 45 -14.80 7.66 -39.41
CA ILE A 45 -14.59 6.63 -38.38
C ILE A 45 -13.10 6.56 -38.03
N THR A 46 -12.80 6.59 -36.73
CA THR A 46 -11.45 6.36 -36.20
C THR A 46 -11.50 5.16 -35.25
N TYR A 47 -10.57 4.23 -35.41
CA TYR A 47 -10.38 3.11 -34.50
C TYR A 47 -9.30 3.46 -33.48
N ILE A 48 -9.53 3.11 -32.22
CA ILE A 48 -8.58 3.29 -31.14
C ILE A 48 -8.55 2.02 -30.30
N SER A 49 -7.34 1.60 -29.93
CA SER A 49 -7.11 0.42 -29.10
C SER A 49 -5.93 0.68 -28.18
N ALA A 50 -5.92 0.00 -27.04
CA ALA A 50 -4.78 -0.06 -26.14
C ALA A 50 -4.16 -1.45 -26.25
N PHE A 51 -2.83 -1.51 -26.31
CA PHE A 51 -2.08 -2.76 -26.32
C PHE A 51 -0.90 -2.66 -25.37
N ARG A 52 -0.39 -3.81 -24.93
CA ARG A 52 0.87 -3.89 -24.19
C ARG A 52 1.95 -4.34 -25.15
N ALA A 53 2.97 -3.50 -25.36
CA ALA A 53 4.11 -3.86 -26.19
C ALA A 53 4.87 -5.07 -25.59
N PRO A 54 5.43 -5.96 -26.43
CA PRO A 54 6.30 -7.03 -25.98
C PRO A 54 7.48 -6.47 -25.17
N ALA A 55 7.78 -7.07 -24.03
CA ALA A 55 8.90 -6.65 -23.20
C ALA A 55 10.24 -6.82 -23.97
N GLY A 56 11.13 -5.84 -23.84
CA GLY A 56 12.47 -5.89 -24.44
C GLY A 56 12.57 -5.52 -25.92
N GLN A 57 11.48 -5.05 -26.55
CA GLN A 57 11.49 -4.59 -27.95
C GLN A 57 11.19 -3.08 -28.06
N PRO A 58 12.15 -2.20 -27.76
CA PRO A 58 11.95 -0.75 -27.79
C PRO A 58 11.69 -0.17 -29.20
N GLN A 59 11.84 -0.99 -30.24
CA GLN A 59 11.61 -0.60 -31.63
C GLN A 59 10.21 -0.99 -32.13
N PHE A 60 9.43 -1.75 -31.35
CA PHE A 60 8.14 -2.27 -31.75
C PHE A 60 7.19 -1.19 -32.28
N ASP A 61 7.01 -0.10 -31.53
CA ASP A 61 6.10 0.98 -31.92
C ASP A 61 6.60 1.71 -33.19
N ARG A 62 7.92 1.83 -33.34
CA ARG A 62 8.54 2.48 -34.50
C ARG A 62 8.36 1.65 -35.77
N ASP A 63 8.52 0.33 -35.66
CA ASP A 63 8.34 -0.59 -36.77
C ASP A 63 6.85 -0.72 -37.15
N LEU A 64 5.96 -0.65 -36.16
CA LEU A 64 4.51 -0.65 -36.37
C LEU A 64 4.07 0.59 -37.16
N VAL A 65 4.51 1.79 -36.77
CA VAL A 65 4.18 3.03 -37.50
C VAL A 65 4.79 3.06 -38.90
N ARG A 66 5.97 2.45 -39.10
CA ARG A 66 6.59 2.30 -40.44
C ARG A 66 5.79 1.37 -41.35
N GLN A 67 5.29 0.25 -40.82
CA GLN A 67 4.49 -0.70 -41.59
C GLN A 67 3.06 -0.18 -41.87
N PHE A 68 2.51 0.63 -40.96
CA PHE A 68 1.16 1.16 -41.05
C PHE A 68 1.14 2.68 -40.81
N PRO A 69 1.39 3.51 -41.85
CA PRO A 69 1.48 4.97 -41.72
C PRO A 69 0.19 5.66 -41.30
N ASN A 70 -0.96 4.97 -41.40
CA ASN A 70 -2.26 5.44 -40.95
C ASN A 70 -2.50 5.25 -39.44
N LEU A 71 -1.57 4.63 -38.70
CA LEU A 71 -1.63 4.48 -37.26
C LEU A 71 -0.96 5.65 -36.55
N THR A 72 -1.65 6.25 -35.59
CA THR A 72 -1.05 7.16 -34.62
C THR A 72 -0.78 6.39 -33.34
N SER A 73 0.50 6.15 -33.02
CA SER A 73 0.89 5.55 -31.74
C SER A 73 1.10 6.63 -30.68
N VAL A 74 0.53 6.42 -29.49
CA VAL A 74 0.72 7.29 -28.33
C VAL A 74 1.37 6.47 -27.23
N ASP A 75 2.65 6.74 -26.97
CA ASP A 75 3.40 6.05 -25.92
C ASP A 75 3.17 6.71 -24.55
N LEU A 76 2.50 5.97 -23.66
CA LEU A 76 2.25 6.39 -22.28
C LEU A 76 3.34 5.89 -21.30
N SER A 77 4.30 5.08 -21.76
CA SER A 77 5.30 4.42 -20.92
C SER A 77 6.14 5.42 -20.14
N ALA A 78 6.61 6.50 -20.78
CA ALA A 78 7.42 7.52 -20.12
C ALA A 78 6.62 8.28 -19.04
N SER A 79 5.36 8.62 -19.34
CA SER A 79 4.48 9.30 -18.36
C SER A 79 4.19 8.38 -17.16
N LEU A 80 3.94 7.09 -17.42
CA LEU A 80 3.73 6.11 -16.36
C LEU A 80 4.96 5.89 -15.50
N ALA A 81 6.14 5.80 -16.11
CA ALA A 81 7.41 5.68 -15.41
C ALA A 81 7.66 6.89 -14.50
N GLN A 82 7.32 8.10 -14.97
CA GLN A 82 7.42 9.31 -14.15
C GLN A 82 6.48 9.28 -12.95
N VAL A 83 5.21 8.88 -13.14
CA VAL A 83 4.25 8.75 -12.04
C VAL A 83 4.72 7.69 -11.03
N GLN A 84 5.19 6.54 -11.50
CA GLN A 84 5.76 5.50 -10.64
C GLN A 84 6.97 6.01 -9.85
N ALA A 85 7.89 6.74 -10.48
CA ALA A 85 9.06 7.29 -9.81
C ALA A 85 8.68 8.28 -8.68
N VAL A 86 7.64 9.10 -8.88
CA VAL A 86 7.11 10.00 -7.86
C VAL A 86 6.47 9.20 -6.72
N LEU A 87 5.64 8.20 -7.03
CA LEU A 87 5.04 7.32 -6.02
C LEU A 87 6.12 6.60 -5.20
N ASP A 88 7.16 6.08 -5.84
CA ASP A 88 8.29 5.45 -5.16
C ASP A 88 9.03 6.44 -4.25
N GLN A 89 9.17 7.70 -4.66
CA GLN A 89 9.77 8.73 -3.81
C GLN A 89 8.92 9.02 -2.57
N VAL A 90 7.59 9.08 -2.72
CA VAL A 90 6.67 9.24 -1.60
C VAL A 90 6.72 8.03 -0.67
N VAL A 91 6.70 6.81 -1.21
CA VAL A 91 6.83 5.57 -0.42
C VAL A 91 8.13 5.58 0.38
N ARG A 92 9.27 5.89 -0.25
CA ARG A 92 10.57 6.00 0.45
C ARG A 92 10.56 7.04 1.57
N ALA A 93 9.91 8.18 1.37
CA ALA A 93 9.82 9.21 2.42
C ALA A 93 8.99 8.72 3.62
N VAL A 94 7.88 8.01 3.36
CA VAL A 94 7.05 7.40 4.41
C VAL A 94 7.80 6.27 5.12
N GLU A 95 8.53 5.41 4.39
CA GLU A 95 9.37 4.35 4.96
C GLU A 95 10.46 4.92 5.86
N PHE A 96 11.08 6.03 5.46
CA PHE A 96 12.06 6.74 6.29
C PHE A 96 11.43 7.26 7.58
N LEU A 97 10.26 7.91 7.50
CA LEU A 97 9.53 8.40 8.67
C LEU A 97 9.13 7.23 9.59
N PHE A 98 8.67 6.13 9.02
CA PHE A 98 8.37 4.91 9.77
C PHE A 98 9.60 4.36 10.49
N GLY A 99 10.74 4.21 9.80
CA GLY A 99 11.99 3.76 10.40
C GLY A 99 12.49 4.69 11.51
N PHE A 100 12.40 6.00 11.30
CA PHE A 100 12.76 7.01 12.29
C PHE A 100 11.88 6.94 13.54
N THR A 101 10.56 6.88 13.36
CA THR A 101 9.59 6.78 14.48
C THR A 101 9.75 5.47 15.24
N LEU A 102 10.03 4.36 14.55
CA LEU A 102 10.35 3.09 15.19
C LEU A 102 11.62 3.20 16.03
N ALA A 103 12.70 3.79 15.51
CA ALA A 103 13.93 4.00 16.24
C ALA A 103 13.72 4.89 17.48
N ALA A 104 12.97 5.99 17.33
CA ALA A 104 12.59 6.85 18.46
C ALA A 104 11.78 6.08 19.51
N GLY A 105 10.82 5.25 19.09
CA GLY A 105 10.04 4.38 19.97
C GLY A 105 10.91 3.39 20.75
N LEU A 106 11.93 2.80 20.12
CA LEU A 106 12.90 1.93 20.81
C LEU A 106 13.74 2.68 21.85
N VAL A 107 14.16 3.91 21.54
CA VAL A 107 14.87 4.77 22.50
C VAL A 107 13.98 5.10 23.71
N VAL A 108 12.71 5.43 23.47
CA VAL A 108 11.72 5.69 24.54
C VAL A 108 11.49 4.43 25.38
N LEU A 109 11.37 3.26 24.76
CA LEU A 109 11.25 1.98 25.46
C LEU A 109 12.46 1.73 26.36
N PHE A 110 13.67 1.94 25.84
CA PHE A 110 14.90 1.77 26.61
C PHE A 110 14.99 2.73 27.79
N ALA A 111 14.61 3.99 27.59
CA ALA A 111 14.55 4.99 28.66
C ALA A 111 13.55 4.60 29.76
N ALA A 112 12.36 4.14 29.38
CA ALA A 112 11.33 3.70 30.33
C ALA A 112 11.77 2.46 31.14
N VAL A 113 12.35 1.46 30.48
CA VAL A 113 12.90 0.27 31.17
C VAL A 113 14.01 0.68 32.14
N SER A 114 14.90 1.57 31.71
CA SER A 114 16.02 2.04 32.54
C SER A 114 15.55 2.83 33.76
N ALA A 115 14.52 3.68 33.60
CA ALA A 115 13.93 4.46 34.70
C ALA A 115 13.25 3.57 35.77
N THR A 116 12.71 2.42 35.40
CA THR A 116 12.03 1.50 36.34
C THR A 116 12.97 0.54 37.08
N ARG A 117 14.27 0.57 36.79
CA ARG A 117 15.23 -0.39 37.37
C ARG A 117 15.35 -0.30 38.89
N GLU A 118 15.39 0.91 39.45
CA GLU A 118 15.56 1.07 40.90
C GLU A 118 14.37 0.50 41.66
N ASN A 119 13.15 0.72 41.15
CA ASN A 119 11.92 0.16 41.72
C ASN A 119 11.94 -1.38 41.65
N ARG A 120 12.27 -1.95 40.48
CA ARG A 120 12.39 -3.41 40.32
C ARG A 120 13.50 -4.02 41.17
N ALA A 121 14.62 -3.31 41.36
CA ALA A 121 15.71 -3.78 42.23
C ALA A 121 15.26 -3.88 43.69
N ARG A 122 14.46 -2.93 44.18
CA ARG A 122 13.86 -3.00 45.52
C ARG A 122 12.89 -4.17 45.66
N GLU A 123 12.00 -4.38 44.68
CA GLU A 123 11.08 -5.53 44.66
C GLU A 123 11.84 -6.87 44.66
N TYR A 124 12.89 -6.99 43.84
CA TYR A 124 13.72 -8.19 43.77
C TYR A 124 14.54 -8.43 45.03
N ALA A 125 14.97 -7.37 45.72
CA ALA A 125 15.62 -7.49 47.02
C ALA A 125 14.67 -8.06 48.08
N VAL A 126 13.41 -7.63 48.09
CA VAL A 126 12.36 -8.21 48.96
C VAL A 126 12.13 -9.67 48.61
N MET A 127 11.97 -10.02 47.34
CA MET A 127 11.79 -11.42 46.92
C MET A 127 12.98 -12.30 47.30
N ARG A 128 14.22 -11.78 47.20
CA ARG A 128 15.43 -12.47 47.65
C ARG A 128 15.44 -12.68 49.17
N ALA A 129 14.97 -11.71 49.94
CA ALA A 129 14.89 -11.83 51.40
C ALA A 129 13.94 -12.97 51.83
N VAL A 130 12.92 -13.26 51.01
CA VAL A 130 11.97 -14.38 51.21
C VAL A 130 12.45 -15.69 50.56
N GLY A 131 13.65 -15.72 49.96
CA GLY A 131 14.30 -16.94 49.46
C GLY A 131 14.27 -17.16 47.94
N ALA A 132 13.84 -16.17 47.15
CA ALA A 132 13.86 -16.29 45.68
C ALA A 132 15.29 -16.37 45.13
N SER A 133 15.54 -17.33 44.22
CA SER A 133 16.83 -17.47 43.56
C SER A 133 17.03 -16.41 42.46
N SER A 134 18.29 -16.04 42.19
CA SER A 134 18.63 -15.11 41.09
C SER A 134 18.24 -15.65 39.71
N ALA A 135 18.18 -16.97 39.54
CA ALA A 135 17.71 -17.60 38.32
C ALA A 135 16.19 -17.40 38.12
N LEU A 136 15.40 -17.55 39.19
CA LEU A 136 13.95 -17.32 39.14
C LEU A 136 13.62 -15.88 38.77
N LEU A 137 14.30 -14.91 39.39
CA LEU A 137 14.07 -13.48 39.12
C LEU A 137 14.37 -13.10 37.66
N ARG A 138 15.46 -13.62 37.08
CA ARG A 138 15.75 -13.42 35.65
C ARG A 138 14.72 -14.09 34.73
N ALA A 139 14.20 -15.25 35.11
CA ALA A 139 13.17 -15.94 34.33
C ALA A 139 11.85 -15.15 34.32
N VAL A 140 11.43 -14.63 35.48
CA VAL A 140 10.24 -13.78 35.62
C VAL A 140 10.37 -12.50 34.78
N GLN A 141 11.50 -11.80 34.87
CA GLN A 141 11.71 -10.56 34.09
C GLN A 141 11.67 -10.80 32.58
N ARG A 142 12.28 -11.89 32.10
CA ARG A 142 12.24 -12.25 30.68
C ARG A 142 10.82 -12.60 30.24
N ALA A 143 10.09 -13.37 31.05
CA ALA A 143 8.72 -13.74 30.75
C ALA A 143 7.80 -12.52 30.68
N GLU A 144 7.97 -11.54 31.58
CA GLU A 144 7.19 -10.30 31.57
C GLU A 144 7.47 -9.46 30.32
N LEU A 145 8.74 -9.25 29.96
CA LEU A 145 9.12 -8.50 28.77
C LEU A 145 8.66 -9.18 27.48
N LEU A 146 8.83 -10.51 27.38
CA LEU A 146 8.36 -11.28 26.25
C LEU A 146 6.82 -11.23 26.15
N GLY A 147 6.11 -11.33 27.26
CA GLY A 147 4.65 -11.27 27.31
C GLY A 147 4.10 -9.92 26.90
N VAL A 148 4.61 -8.83 27.48
CA VAL A 148 4.19 -7.46 27.13
C VAL A 148 4.56 -7.12 25.69
N GLY A 149 5.77 -7.50 25.25
CA GLY A 149 6.21 -7.33 23.87
C GLY A 149 5.36 -8.11 22.87
N ALA A 150 5.02 -9.37 23.19
CA ALA A 150 4.14 -10.21 22.37
C ALA A 150 2.74 -9.57 22.23
N LEU A 151 2.16 -9.12 23.34
CA LEU A 151 0.84 -8.46 23.33
C LEU A 151 0.86 -7.17 22.52
N ALA A 152 1.87 -6.32 22.71
CA ALA A 152 2.03 -5.09 21.93
C ALA A 152 2.19 -5.39 20.43
N GLY A 153 3.03 -6.37 20.08
CA GLY A 153 3.25 -6.82 18.71
C GLY A 153 1.99 -7.40 18.06
N LEU A 154 1.21 -8.18 18.80
CA LEU A 154 -0.07 -8.71 18.34
C LEU A 154 -1.07 -7.58 18.07
N LEU A 155 -1.21 -6.63 19.00
CA LEU A 155 -2.11 -5.49 18.85
C LEU A 155 -1.73 -4.63 17.65
N ALA A 156 -0.43 -4.34 17.48
CA ALA A 156 0.08 -3.60 16.32
C ALA A 156 -0.20 -4.35 15.01
N ALA A 157 0.00 -5.67 14.96
CA ALA A 157 -0.26 -6.46 13.77
C ALA A 157 -1.76 -6.54 13.43
N VAL A 158 -2.63 -6.70 14.44
CA VAL A 158 -4.08 -6.66 14.25
C VAL A 158 -4.51 -5.30 13.71
N ALA A 159 -4.01 -4.21 14.29
CA ALA A 159 -4.28 -2.86 13.80
C ALA A 159 -3.81 -2.66 12.35
N ALA A 160 -2.61 -3.13 12.01
CA ALA A 160 -2.07 -3.06 10.65
C ALA A 160 -2.92 -3.85 9.64
N VAL A 161 -3.36 -5.05 9.99
CA VAL A 161 -4.26 -5.88 9.17
C VAL A 161 -5.60 -5.17 9.00
N VAL A 162 -6.23 -4.70 10.08
CA VAL A 162 -7.53 -4.03 10.01
C VAL A 162 -7.46 -2.75 9.16
N LEU A 163 -6.48 -1.89 9.41
CA LEU A 163 -6.30 -0.64 8.65
C LEU A 163 -5.94 -0.91 7.19
N GLY A 164 -5.03 -1.86 6.93
CA GLY A 164 -4.68 -2.27 5.57
C GLY A 164 -5.88 -2.80 4.79
N GLY A 165 -6.71 -3.62 5.45
CA GLY A 165 -7.94 -4.13 4.85
C GLY A 165 -9.01 -3.07 4.60
N LEU A 166 -9.13 -2.10 5.51
CA LEU A 166 -10.03 -0.97 5.34
C LEU A 166 -9.62 -0.12 4.14
N LEU A 167 -8.34 0.22 4.03
CA LEU A 167 -7.80 0.98 2.90
C LEU A 167 -7.96 0.23 1.59
N ALA A 168 -7.63 -1.07 1.57
CA ALA A 168 -7.77 -1.89 0.37
C ALA A 168 -9.21 -1.94 -0.14
N ARG A 169 -10.20 -2.01 0.76
CA ARG A 169 -11.62 -2.08 0.38
C ARG A 169 -12.25 -0.72 0.08
N GLN A 170 -11.95 0.32 0.87
CA GLN A 170 -12.65 1.61 0.78
C GLN A 170 -11.95 2.65 -0.08
N VAL A 171 -10.62 2.59 -0.18
CA VAL A 171 -9.84 3.60 -0.91
C VAL A 171 -9.40 3.07 -2.25
N PHE A 172 -8.90 1.83 -2.28
CA PHE A 172 -8.25 1.29 -3.48
C PHE A 172 -9.07 0.25 -4.25
N GLU A 173 -10.21 -0.20 -3.71
CA GLU A 173 -11.16 -1.13 -4.33
C GLU A 173 -10.55 -2.43 -4.93
N PHE A 174 -9.44 -2.96 -4.36
CA PHE A 174 -8.84 -4.21 -4.84
C PHE A 174 -9.07 -5.40 -3.90
N ALA A 175 -9.05 -6.61 -4.47
CA ALA A 175 -9.19 -7.86 -3.73
C ALA A 175 -7.98 -8.09 -2.82
N TRP A 176 -8.16 -7.86 -1.52
CA TRP A 176 -7.11 -8.03 -0.53
C TRP A 176 -7.19 -9.40 0.14
N ALA A 177 -6.08 -10.13 0.09
CA ALA A 177 -5.89 -11.39 0.78
C ALA A 177 -4.96 -11.19 1.99
N PRO A 178 -5.49 -11.07 3.22
CA PRO A 178 -4.65 -10.93 4.40
C PRO A 178 -3.78 -12.18 4.60
N SER A 179 -2.47 -11.97 4.76
CA SER A 179 -1.56 -13.06 5.12
C SER A 179 -1.76 -13.45 6.59
N PRO A 180 -2.04 -14.73 6.89
CA PRO A 180 -2.23 -15.19 8.27
C PRO A 180 -0.95 -15.11 9.12
N TRP A 181 0.20 -14.89 8.48
CA TRP A 181 1.50 -14.77 9.14
C TRP A 181 1.74 -13.40 9.78
N VAL A 182 0.97 -12.36 9.42
CA VAL A 182 1.21 -10.99 9.92
C VAL A 182 1.02 -10.88 11.44
N PRO A 183 -0.07 -11.41 12.05
CA PRO A 183 -0.22 -11.42 13.50
C PRO A 183 0.89 -12.19 14.21
N LEU A 184 1.29 -13.35 13.67
CA LEU A 184 2.38 -14.17 14.23
C LEU A 184 3.72 -13.43 14.16
N GLY A 185 4.05 -12.86 13.00
CA GLY A 185 5.26 -12.09 12.79
C GLY A 185 5.34 -10.86 13.69
N GLY A 186 4.26 -10.09 13.81
CA GLY A 186 4.21 -8.92 14.68
C GLY A 186 4.32 -9.28 16.17
N THR A 187 3.65 -10.34 16.61
CA THR A 187 3.76 -10.86 17.98
C THR A 187 5.20 -11.25 18.31
N LEU A 188 5.85 -12.03 17.42
CA LEU A 188 7.23 -12.46 17.61
C LEU A 188 8.21 -11.28 17.58
N ALA A 189 8.03 -10.35 16.63
CA ALA A 189 8.87 -9.16 16.53
C ALA A 189 8.75 -8.29 17.80
N GLY A 190 7.53 -8.04 18.27
CA GLY A 190 7.28 -7.28 19.50
C GLY A 190 7.91 -7.94 20.73
N ALA A 191 7.78 -9.26 20.86
CA ALA A 191 8.39 -10.02 21.95
C ALA A 191 9.93 -9.91 21.93
N LEU A 192 10.55 -10.10 20.76
CA LEU A 192 12.00 -10.04 20.59
C LEU A 192 12.56 -8.64 20.84
N LEU A 193 11.87 -7.59 20.37
CA LEU A 193 12.27 -6.20 20.60
C LEU A 193 12.20 -5.82 22.08
N ALA A 194 11.12 -6.18 22.77
CA ALA A 194 10.98 -5.92 24.21
C ALA A 194 12.02 -6.70 25.03
N TRP A 195 12.28 -7.95 24.65
CA TRP A 195 13.31 -8.78 25.29
C TRP A 195 14.72 -8.23 25.08
N GLY A 196 15.05 -7.81 23.85
CA GLY A 196 16.34 -7.19 23.53
C GLY A 196 16.58 -5.89 24.28
N ALA A 197 15.53 -5.05 24.42
CA ALA A 197 15.61 -3.82 25.21
C ALA A 197 15.91 -4.08 26.69
N GLY A 198 15.46 -5.21 27.24
CA GLY A 198 15.74 -5.62 28.62
C GLY A 198 17.10 -6.29 28.84
N TRP A 199 17.85 -6.66 27.79
CA TRP A 199 19.19 -7.26 27.92
C TRP A 199 20.31 -6.23 28.03
N TRP A 200 20.12 -5.03 27.46
CA TRP A 200 21.08 -3.93 27.54
C TRP A 200 20.89 -3.09 28.82
N GLY A 201 20.11 -3.60 29.77
CA GLY A 201 19.88 -2.98 31.06
C GLY A 201 19.97 -3.90 32.27
#